data_AF-A0A954L2S0-F1
#
_entry.id   AF-A0A954L2S0-F1
#
_cell.length_a   1.000
_cell.length_b   1.000
_cell.length_c   1.000
_cell.angle_alpha   90.00
_cell.angle_beta   90.00
_cell.angle_gamma   90.00
#
_symmetry.space_group_name_H-M   'P 1'
#
loop_
_entity.id
_entity.type
_entity.pdbx_description
1 polymer ?
#
loop_
_entity_poly.entity_id
_entity_poly.type
_entity_poly.pdbx_seq_one_letter_code
_entity_poly.pdbx_strand_id
1 'polypeptide(L)'
;LGSCLVPVESPMPEPTNTLAPPPTPLPTATPAPTFLVNETHLVDAYRTALGSSSNTGVFIQAGDIVSIKYLYGEWWIGQSTSCSGYGSEQTPTDADGYLGRDGDRVEQLIGCSNPNMCRPMSSAAWGSLLGSIGENGALFPIGKELSFTAQTSGILYLRINYFNHNAVTGCPYGDGGNITVNVTVQAP
;
A
#
# COMPACT_ATOMS: atom_id res chain seq x y z
N LEU A 1 -66.12 5.68 -85.45
CA LEU A 1 -65.98 5.01 -84.13
C LEU A 1 -64.62 5.40 -83.57
N GLY A 2 -64.57 6.48 -82.77
CA GLY A 2 -63.33 7.02 -82.20
C GLY A 2 -63.21 6.60 -80.74
N SER A 3 -62.15 5.88 -80.41
CA SER A 3 -61.85 5.41 -79.05
C SER A 3 -61.31 6.55 -78.19
N CYS A 4 -62.01 6.88 -77.11
CA CYS A 4 -61.50 7.74 -76.04
C CYS A 4 -60.58 6.92 -75.13
N LEU A 5 -59.32 7.33 -75.02
CA LEU A 5 -58.37 6.79 -74.04
C LEU A 5 -58.56 7.54 -72.72
N VAL A 6 -58.83 6.81 -71.65
CA VAL A 6 -58.96 7.33 -70.28
C VAL A 6 -57.57 7.38 -69.63
N PRO A 7 -57.21 8.44 -68.86
CA PRO A 7 -55.91 8.53 -68.22
C PRO A 7 -55.82 7.54 -67.05
N VAL A 8 -54.72 6.80 -66.98
CA VAL A 8 -54.37 5.95 -65.83
C VAL A 8 -53.68 6.84 -64.81
N GLU A 9 -54.34 7.12 -63.68
CA GLU A 9 -53.72 7.84 -62.57
C GLU A 9 -52.68 6.96 -61.88
N SER A 10 -51.49 7.53 -61.68
CA SER A 10 -50.34 6.85 -61.07
C SER A 10 -50.48 6.85 -59.55
N PRO A 11 -50.32 5.71 -58.86
CA PRO A 11 -50.49 5.64 -57.41
C PRO A 11 -49.41 6.48 -56.71
N MET A 12 -49.86 7.38 -55.84
CA MET A 12 -49.00 8.20 -54.99
C MET A 12 -48.31 7.31 -53.94
N PRO A 13 -46.99 7.43 -53.72
CA PRO A 13 -46.28 6.63 -52.74
C PRO A 13 -46.76 6.96 -51.32
N GLU A 14 -47.04 5.91 -50.55
CA GLU A 14 -47.46 5.98 -49.16
C GLU A 14 -46.29 6.45 -48.27
N PRO A 15 -46.49 7.38 -47.32
CA PRO A 15 -45.42 7.87 -46.47
C PRO A 15 -44.91 6.77 -45.54
N THR A 16 -43.63 6.42 -45.68
CA THR A 16 -42.93 5.52 -44.76
C THR A 16 -42.79 6.18 -43.39
N ASN A 17 -43.52 5.67 -42.40
CA ASN A 17 -43.34 6.04 -40.99
C ASN A 17 -42.00 5.52 -40.48
N THR A 18 -40.96 6.36 -40.50
CA THR A 18 -39.68 6.09 -39.84
C THR A 18 -39.85 6.27 -38.34
N LEU A 19 -39.83 5.17 -37.58
CA LEU A 19 -39.84 5.23 -36.13
C LEU A 19 -38.54 5.87 -35.61
N ALA A 20 -38.67 6.76 -34.63
CA ALA A 20 -37.53 7.38 -33.97
C ALA A 20 -36.68 6.31 -33.26
N PRO A 21 -35.34 6.46 -33.25
CA PRO A 21 -34.47 5.53 -32.54
C PRO A 21 -34.78 5.52 -31.03
N PRO A 22 -34.65 4.36 -30.36
CA PRO A 22 -34.83 4.27 -28.93
C PRO A 22 -33.85 5.21 -28.20
N PRO A 23 -34.28 5.84 -27.10
CA PRO A 23 -33.42 6.74 -26.34
C PRO A 23 -32.17 6.00 -25.83
N THR A 24 -31.01 6.64 -25.94
CA THR A 24 -29.76 6.13 -25.36
C THR A 24 -29.94 5.96 -23.85
N PRO A 25 -29.61 4.81 -23.26
CA PRO A 25 -29.71 4.63 -21.82
C PRO A 25 -28.85 5.69 -21.11
N LEU A 26 -29.43 6.34 -20.11
CA LEU A 26 -28.71 7.32 -19.30
C LEU A 26 -27.61 6.59 -18.51
N PRO A 27 -26.37 7.13 -18.44
CA PRO A 27 -25.34 6.53 -17.61
C PRO A 27 -25.86 6.41 -16.17
N THR A 28 -25.89 5.18 -15.66
CA THR A 28 -26.21 4.93 -14.27
C THR A 28 -25.04 5.42 -13.44
N ALA A 29 -25.29 6.33 -12.49
CA ALA A 29 -24.25 6.84 -11.62
C ALA A 29 -23.60 5.68 -10.86
N THR A 30 -22.28 5.55 -10.95
CA THR A 30 -21.51 4.62 -10.13
C THR A 30 -21.69 5.00 -8.66
N PRO A 31 -22.09 4.08 -7.77
CA PRO A 31 -22.22 4.39 -6.35
C PRO A 31 -20.89 4.89 -5.79
N ALA A 32 -20.98 5.84 -4.85
CA ALA A 32 -19.80 6.34 -4.16
C ALA A 32 -19.13 5.22 -3.34
N PRO A 33 -17.80 5.20 -3.24
CA PRO A 33 -17.08 4.23 -2.42
C PRO A 33 -17.54 4.32 -0.96
N THR A 34 -17.85 3.17 -0.36
CA THR A 34 -18.19 3.08 1.08
C THR A 34 -16.92 2.71 1.85
N PHE A 35 -16.37 3.68 2.59
CA PHE A 35 -15.25 3.43 3.48
C PHE A 35 -15.72 2.69 4.73
N LEU A 36 -15.08 1.57 5.03
CA LEU A 36 -15.35 0.78 6.23
C LEU A 36 -14.50 1.24 7.41
N VAL A 37 -13.24 1.63 7.14
CA VAL A 37 -12.26 2.00 8.17
C VAL A 37 -11.41 3.17 7.67
N ASN A 38 -11.12 4.13 8.56
CA ASN A 38 -10.11 5.17 8.39
C ASN A 38 -9.48 5.45 9.76
N GLU A 39 -8.40 4.75 10.06
CA GLU A 39 -7.77 4.74 11.37
C GLU A 39 -6.30 5.15 11.30
N THR A 40 -5.86 5.90 12.32
CA THR A 40 -4.46 6.30 12.48
C THR A 40 -3.82 5.42 13.54
N HIS A 41 -2.67 4.81 13.21
CA HIS A 41 -1.94 3.92 14.09
C HIS A 41 -0.53 4.42 14.37
N LEU A 42 -0.10 4.25 15.62
CA LEU A 42 1.28 4.42 16.02
C LEU A 42 2.00 3.08 15.89
N VAL A 43 3.09 3.05 15.14
CA VAL A 43 3.98 1.89 15.05
C VAL A 43 5.23 2.20 15.87
N ASP A 44 5.48 1.37 16.88
CA ASP A 44 6.66 1.44 17.74
C ASP A 44 7.83 0.71 17.07
N ALA A 45 8.81 1.48 16.58
CA ALA A 45 9.93 0.92 15.83
C ALA A 45 10.81 0.02 16.71
N TYR A 46 10.94 0.31 18.01
CA TYR A 46 11.74 -0.49 18.95
C TYR A 46 11.23 -1.93 19.03
N ARG A 47 9.90 -2.08 19.23
CA ARG A 47 9.27 -3.40 19.26
C ARG A 47 9.43 -4.15 17.94
N THR A 48 9.39 -3.42 16.82
CA THR A 48 9.48 -4.05 15.50
C THR A 48 10.90 -4.47 15.11
N ALA A 49 11.91 -3.75 15.60
CA ALA A 49 13.31 -4.11 15.44
C ALA A 49 13.62 -5.46 16.11
N LEU A 50 12.97 -5.79 17.23
CA LEU A 50 13.09 -7.10 17.90
C LEU A 50 12.47 -8.28 17.12
N GLY A 51 12.07 -8.08 15.87
CA GLY A 51 11.48 -9.12 15.04
C GLY A 51 9.96 -9.23 15.16
N SER A 52 9.34 -8.49 16.09
CA SER A 52 7.89 -8.50 16.30
C SER A 52 7.17 -7.60 15.29
N SER A 53 5.92 -7.90 14.98
CA SER A 53 5.08 -6.99 14.18
C SER A 53 4.11 -6.25 15.10
N SER A 54 3.82 -4.99 14.78
CA SER A 54 2.81 -4.19 15.48
C SER A 54 1.43 -4.52 14.93
N ASN A 55 0.58 -5.12 15.76
CA ASN A 55 -0.82 -5.37 15.43
C ASN A 55 -1.58 -4.03 15.39
N THR A 56 -2.25 -3.72 14.29
CA THR A 56 -3.01 -2.46 14.16
C THR A 56 -4.46 -2.58 14.67
N GLY A 57 -5.00 -3.80 14.79
CA GLY A 57 -6.43 -4.04 15.04
C GLY A 57 -7.31 -3.93 13.80
N VAL A 58 -6.79 -3.41 12.68
CA VAL A 58 -7.54 -3.26 11.42
C VAL A 58 -7.71 -4.62 10.77
N PHE A 59 -8.95 -5.09 10.70
CA PHE A 59 -9.30 -6.31 9.98
C PHE A 59 -9.57 -5.99 8.51
N ILE A 60 -8.84 -6.67 7.62
CA ILE A 60 -8.96 -6.57 6.16
C ILE A 60 -9.66 -7.83 5.66
N GLN A 61 -10.62 -7.68 4.74
CA GLN A 61 -11.23 -8.78 4.01
C GLN A 61 -10.62 -8.92 2.61
N ALA A 62 -10.55 -10.14 2.10
CA ALA A 62 -10.20 -10.38 0.70
C ALA A 62 -11.20 -9.65 -0.22
N GLY A 63 -10.68 -8.86 -1.15
CA GLY A 63 -11.45 -7.98 -2.03
C GLY A 63 -11.43 -6.50 -1.62
N ASP A 64 -11.13 -6.18 -0.36
CA ASP A 64 -11.07 -4.79 0.09
C ASP A 64 -9.97 -4.01 -0.66
N ILE A 65 -10.24 -2.72 -0.89
CA ILE A 65 -9.22 -1.76 -1.34
C ILE A 65 -8.61 -1.14 -0.08
N VAL A 66 -7.33 -1.40 0.14
CA VAL A 66 -6.57 -0.94 1.31
C VAL A 66 -5.60 0.13 0.86
N SER A 67 -5.56 1.26 1.57
CA SER A 67 -4.50 2.26 1.44
C SER A 67 -3.84 2.52 2.78
N ILE A 68 -2.51 2.51 2.79
CA ILE A 68 -1.67 2.73 3.96
C ILE A 68 -0.74 3.88 3.64
N LYS A 69 -0.76 4.92 4.47
CA LYS A 69 0.01 6.15 4.26
C LYS A 69 0.81 6.49 5.50
N TYR A 70 2.13 6.61 5.35
CA TYR A 70 2.96 7.23 6.36
C TYR A 70 2.61 8.71 6.50
N LEU A 71 2.33 9.14 7.73
CA LEU A 71 2.01 10.54 8.03
C LEU A 71 3.24 11.31 8.49
N TYR A 72 3.85 10.85 9.59
CA TYR A 72 5.01 11.49 10.21
C TYR A 72 5.62 10.57 11.27
N GLY A 73 6.76 10.98 11.82
CA GLY A 73 7.50 10.27 12.85
C GLY A 73 8.95 10.09 12.44
N GLU A 74 9.74 9.53 13.32
CA GLU A 74 11.12 9.17 13.02
C GLU A 74 11.44 7.89 13.78
N TRP A 75 12.24 7.05 13.15
CA TRP A 75 12.86 5.92 13.80
C TRP A 75 14.31 5.90 13.39
N TRP A 76 15.12 5.40 14.30
CA TRP A 76 16.55 5.28 14.08
C TRP A 76 16.91 3.80 14.17
N ILE A 77 17.76 3.42 13.23
CA ILE A 77 18.34 2.08 13.14
C ILE A 77 19.80 2.30 13.48
N GLY A 78 20.19 2.03 14.73
CA GLY A 78 21.23 2.82 15.34
C GLY A 78 22.10 2.10 16.36
N GLN A 79 23.42 2.21 16.14
CA GLN A 79 24.45 1.47 16.84
C GLN A 79 24.62 1.89 18.30
N SER A 80 24.81 0.90 19.18
CA SER A 80 25.20 1.18 20.56
C SER A 80 26.54 1.91 20.59
N THR A 81 26.61 3.01 21.33
CA THR A 81 27.89 3.69 21.65
C THR A 81 28.87 2.79 22.39
N SER A 82 28.40 1.67 22.95
CA SER A 82 29.24 0.70 23.64
C SER A 82 30.01 -0.25 22.70
N CYS A 83 29.75 -0.23 21.39
CA CYS A 83 30.42 -1.08 20.42
C CYS A 83 31.43 -0.28 19.61
N SER A 84 32.67 -0.29 20.10
CA SER A 84 33.81 0.43 19.56
C SER A 84 34.06 0.06 18.10
N GLY A 85 33.86 0.99 17.16
CA GLY A 85 34.26 0.83 15.75
C GLY A 85 33.38 1.56 14.74
N TYR A 86 32.15 1.91 15.12
CA TYR A 86 31.19 2.59 14.25
C TYR A 86 30.68 3.86 14.93
N GLY A 87 30.56 4.95 14.17
CA GLY A 87 30.15 6.26 14.70
C GLY A 87 28.78 6.22 15.39
N SER A 88 28.61 7.03 16.42
CA SER A 88 27.38 7.15 17.24
C SER A 88 26.22 7.86 16.53
N GLU A 89 26.18 7.82 15.20
CA GLU A 89 25.24 8.62 14.43
C GLU A 89 23.92 7.87 14.31
N GLN A 90 22.94 8.28 15.12
CA GLN A 90 21.55 7.93 14.90
C GLN A 90 21.10 8.64 13.64
N THR A 91 21.04 7.91 12.54
CA THR A 91 20.47 8.42 11.31
C THR A 91 18.95 8.23 11.36
N PRO A 92 18.15 9.30 11.30
CA PRO A 92 16.71 9.16 11.19
C PRO A 92 16.39 8.49 9.86
N THR A 93 15.46 7.55 9.91
CA THR A 93 14.91 6.83 8.76
C THR A 93 13.53 7.35 8.41
N ASP A 94 13.22 7.43 7.11
CA ASP A 94 11.84 7.57 6.63
C ASP A 94 11.22 6.22 6.23
N ALA A 95 9.93 6.24 5.86
CA ALA A 95 9.20 5.03 5.49
C ALA A 95 9.68 4.30 4.25
N ASP A 96 10.47 4.96 3.40
CA ASP A 96 11.10 4.32 2.27
C ASP A 96 12.44 3.66 2.64
N GLY A 97 12.93 3.84 3.87
CA GLY A 97 14.17 3.23 4.35
C GLY A 97 15.43 4.04 4.03
N TYR A 98 15.31 5.36 3.81
CA TYR A 98 16.47 6.23 3.66
C TYR A 98 16.95 6.69 5.03
N LEU A 99 18.21 6.41 5.38
CA LEU A 99 18.85 6.88 6.61
C LEU A 99 19.59 8.20 6.32
N GLY A 100 19.16 9.29 6.96
CA GLY A 100 19.90 10.55 7.02
C GLY A 100 19.64 11.57 5.91
N ARG A 101 20.26 12.75 6.08
CA ARG A 101 20.05 13.98 5.29
C ARG A 101 20.45 13.87 3.82
N ASP A 102 21.26 12.87 3.48
CA ASP A 102 21.91 12.71 2.18
C ASP A 102 21.27 11.61 1.30
N GLY A 103 20.25 10.88 1.80
CA GLY A 103 19.52 9.89 1.00
C GLY A 103 20.31 8.63 0.66
N ASP A 104 21.38 8.33 1.39
CA ASP A 104 22.18 7.13 1.17
C ASP A 104 21.47 5.87 1.69
N ARG A 105 21.57 4.79 0.91
CA ARG A 105 21.02 3.48 1.27
C ARG A 105 21.93 2.79 2.29
N VAL A 106 21.32 2.24 3.34
CA VAL A 106 21.96 1.50 4.46
C VAL A 106 22.67 0.21 4.03
N GLU A 107 22.72 -0.13 2.74
CA GLU A 107 23.27 -1.40 2.27
C GLU A 107 24.74 -1.62 2.68
N GLN A 108 25.46 -0.56 3.08
CA GLN A 108 26.88 -0.62 3.45
C GLN A 108 27.20 -0.51 4.95
N LEU A 109 26.29 0.00 5.80
CA LEU A 109 26.70 0.42 7.16
C LEU A 109 26.70 -0.68 8.22
N ILE A 110 26.05 -1.82 7.94
CA ILE A 110 25.87 -2.88 8.92
C ILE A 110 26.59 -4.11 8.38
N GLY A 111 27.56 -4.64 9.13
CA GLY A 111 28.41 -5.80 8.82
C GLY A 111 27.66 -7.13 8.68
N CYS A 112 26.47 -7.09 8.08
CA CYS A 112 25.62 -8.21 7.82
C CYS A 112 26.21 -9.03 6.66
N SER A 113 26.91 -10.11 6.99
CA SER A 113 27.53 -10.99 6.00
C SER A 113 26.50 -11.78 5.18
N ASN A 114 25.26 -11.89 5.67
CA ASN A 114 24.14 -12.53 4.97
C ASN A 114 22.90 -11.64 5.04
N PRO A 115 22.53 -10.92 3.96
CA PRO A 115 21.42 -9.97 3.97
C PRO A 115 20.05 -10.62 4.28
N ASN A 116 19.92 -11.95 4.12
CA ASN A 116 18.69 -12.67 4.47
C ASN A 116 18.55 -12.89 5.99
N MET A 117 19.60 -12.68 6.78
CA MET A 117 19.56 -12.86 8.23
C MET A 117 19.34 -11.55 8.99
N CYS A 118 19.51 -10.40 8.34
CA CYS A 118 19.48 -9.10 9.03
C CYS A 118 18.28 -8.24 8.67
N ARG A 119 17.38 -8.73 7.81
CA ARG A 119 16.11 -8.07 7.55
C ARG A 119 15.03 -9.08 7.12
N PRO A 120 13.76 -8.85 7.50
CA PRO A 120 12.64 -9.72 7.14
C PRO A 120 12.41 -9.86 5.63
N MET A 121 12.68 -8.80 4.86
CA MET A 121 12.48 -8.78 3.41
C MET A 121 13.73 -8.27 2.69
N SER A 122 14.43 -9.17 2.00
CA SER A 122 15.67 -8.84 1.30
C SER A 122 15.48 -8.00 0.04
N SER A 123 14.27 -7.97 -0.53
CA SER A 123 13.92 -7.15 -1.69
C SER A 123 13.53 -5.70 -1.36
N ALA A 124 13.22 -5.40 -0.08
CA ALA A 124 12.88 -4.06 0.37
C ALA A 124 14.09 -3.34 0.97
N ALA A 125 14.09 -2.01 0.94
CA ALA A 125 15.18 -1.21 1.53
C ALA A 125 15.28 -1.47 3.03
N TRP A 126 16.49 -1.35 3.58
CA TRP A 126 16.70 -1.43 5.02
C TRP A 126 15.91 -0.34 5.72
N GLY A 127 15.25 -0.70 6.81
CA GLY A 127 14.46 0.26 7.57
C GLY A 127 13.16 0.71 6.93
N SER A 128 12.80 0.25 5.73
CA SER A 128 11.52 0.60 5.11
C SER A 128 10.34 0.05 5.92
N LEU A 129 9.18 0.70 5.83
CA LEU A 129 7.94 0.18 6.41
C LEU A 129 7.43 -1.03 5.61
N LEU A 130 7.13 -2.12 6.31
CA LEU A 130 6.51 -3.34 5.78
C LEU A 130 5.14 -3.57 6.40
N GLY A 131 4.27 -4.25 5.65
CA GLY A 131 3.02 -4.79 6.14
C GLY A 131 2.92 -6.31 5.95
N SER A 132 2.02 -6.93 6.71
CA SER A 132 1.49 -8.27 6.45
C SER A 132 0.02 -8.34 6.84
N ILE A 133 -0.76 -9.18 6.15
CA ILE A 133 -2.14 -9.49 6.54
C ILE A 133 -2.12 -10.86 7.24
N GLY A 134 -2.45 -10.87 8.53
CA GLY A 134 -2.22 -12.00 9.44
C GLY A 134 -0.82 -11.96 10.07
N GLU A 135 -0.70 -12.56 11.25
CA GLU A 135 0.54 -12.54 12.07
C GLU A 135 1.73 -13.17 11.33
N ASN A 136 1.46 -14.22 10.54
CA ASN A 136 2.43 -14.93 9.71
C ASN A 136 2.17 -14.74 8.21
N GLY A 137 1.48 -13.65 7.84
CA GLY A 137 1.17 -13.35 6.44
C GLY A 137 2.42 -13.07 5.61
N ALA A 138 2.30 -13.17 4.28
CA ALA A 138 3.35 -12.73 3.38
C ALA A 138 3.61 -11.23 3.58
N LEU A 139 4.88 -10.86 3.72
CA LEU A 139 5.29 -9.48 3.85
C LEU A 139 5.16 -8.75 2.51
N PHE A 140 4.85 -7.45 2.55
CA PHE A 140 4.90 -6.54 1.41
C PHE A 140 5.52 -5.19 1.80
N PRO A 141 6.26 -4.53 0.90
CA PRO A 141 6.80 -3.20 1.16
C PRO A 141 5.68 -2.15 1.06
N ILE A 142 5.62 -1.23 2.03
CA ILE A 142 4.66 -0.12 2.02
C ILE A 142 5.33 1.16 1.51
N GLY A 143 6.54 1.49 2.01
CA GLY A 143 7.15 2.78 1.73
C GLY A 143 6.37 3.93 2.38
N LYS A 144 6.40 5.11 1.75
CA LYS A 144 5.60 6.29 2.15
C LYS A 144 4.09 6.10 1.97
N GLU A 145 3.67 5.40 0.92
CA GLU A 145 2.26 5.16 0.63
C GLU A 145 2.09 3.93 -0.25
N LEU A 146 1.10 3.09 0.06
CA LEU A 146 0.73 1.92 -0.73
C LEU A 146 -0.79 1.80 -0.78
N SER A 147 -1.33 1.55 -1.98
CA SER A 147 -2.73 1.15 -2.17
C SER A 147 -2.80 -0.17 -2.95
N PHE A 148 -3.61 -1.12 -2.50
CA PHE A 148 -3.76 -2.44 -3.13
C PHE A 148 -5.13 -3.07 -2.84
N THR A 149 -5.51 -4.06 -3.67
CA THR A 149 -6.66 -4.92 -3.40
C THR A 149 -6.21 -6.15 -2.62
N ALA A 150 -6.78 -6.36 -1.43
CA ALA A 150 -6.39 -7.45 -0.54
C ALA A 150 -6.75 -8.82 -1.14
N GLN A 151 -5.76 -9.72 -1.20
CA GLN A 151 -5.95 -11.08 -1.72
C GLN A 151 -6.34 -12.08 -0.61
N THR A 152 -6.17 -11.69 0.65
CA THR A 152 -6.41 -12.53 1.83
C THR A 152 -7.06 -11.70 2.92
N SER A 153 -7.76 -12.37 3.83
CA SER A 153 -8.38 -11.74 5.01
C SER A 153 -7.51 -11.91 6.25
N GLY A 154 -7.52 -10.91 7.13
CA GLY A 154 -6.81 -10.97 8.41
C GLY A 154 -6.57 -9.61 9.03
N ILE A 155 -5.96 -9.60 10.22
CA ILE A 155 -5.53 -8.37 10.89
C ILE A 155 -4.27 -7.84 10.19
N LEU A 156 -4.20 -6.53 9.93
CA LEU A 156 -3.01 -5.87 9.44
C LEU A 156 -1.94 -5.78 10.54
N TYR A 157 -0.72 -6.16 10.18
CA TYR A 157 0.47 -6.00 11.02
C TYR A 157 1.48 -5.12 10.30
N LEU A 158 2.15 -4.26 11.05
CA LEU A 158 3.16 -3.33 10.53
C LEU A 158 4.50 -3.56 11.21
N ARG A 159 5.59 -3.44 10.46
CA ARG A 159 6.95 -3.56 11.01
C ARG A 159 7.97 -2.81 10.18
N ILE A 160 9.09 -2.47 10.81
CA ILE A 160 10.26 -1.94 10.11
C ILE A 160 11.06 -3.10 9.49
N ASN A 161 11.59 -2.91 8.27
CA ASN A 161 12.43 -3.88 7.57
C ASN A 161 13.86 -3.90 8.15
N TYR A 162 13.95 -4.31 9.41
CA TYR A 162 15.19 -4.41 10.17
C TYR A 162 15.09 -5.60 11.13
N PHE A 163 16.20 -6.28 11.36
CA PHE A 163 16.31 -7.34 12.34
C PHE A 163 17.32 -6.95 13.41
N ASN A 164 16.94 -7.07 14.68
CA ASN A 164 17.82 -6.73 15.78
C ASN A 164 19.10 -7.57 15.72
N HIS A 165 20.22 -6.87 15.54
CA HIS A 165 21.56 -7.44 15.43
C HIS A 165 22.13 -7.92 16.78
N ASN A 166 21.46 -7.63 17.91
CA ASN A 166 21.83 -8.07 19.26
C ASN A 166 22.05 -9.59 19.35
N ALA A 167 21.29 -10.38 18.58
CA ALA A 167 21.42 -11.84 18.59
C ALA A 167 22.76 -12.34 18.00
N VAL A 168 23.43 -11.52 17.18
CA VAL A 168 24.64 -11.91 16.45
C VAL A 168 25.90 -11.33 17.09
N THR A 169 25.85 -10.13 17.66
CA THR A 169 27.06 -9.42 18.14
C THR A 169 27.11 -9.14 19.64
N GLY A 170 26.02 -9.37 20.40
CA GLY A 170 25.98 -9.11 21.84
C GLY A 170 26.02 -7.61 22.22
N CYS A 171 25.97 -6.72 21.23
CA CYS A 171 25.84 -5.28 21.40
C CYS A 171 24.37 -4.94 21.65
N PRO A 172 23.98 -4.21 22.72
CA PRO A 172 22.61 -3.75 22.89
C PRO A 172 22.37 -2.53 21.99
N TYR A 173 21.92 -2.74 20.75
CA TYR A 173 21.53 -1.66 19.85
C TYR A 173 20.39 -0.85 20.44
N GLY A 174 20.53 0.47 20.35
CA GLY A 174 19.52 1.43 20.78
C GLY A 174 18.57 1.73 19.64
N ASP A 175 17.89 0.71 19.11
CA ASP A 175 16.83 0.93 18.13
C ASP A 175 15.69 1.71 18.80
N GLY A 176 14.95 2.50 18.04
CA GLY A 176 13.81 3.19 18.62
C GLY A 176 13.17 4.21 17.71
N GLY A 177 12.21 4.90 18.29
CA GLY A 177 11.37 5.87 17.60
C GLY A 177 10.01 5.29 17.26
N ASN A 178 9.17 6.16 16.71
CA ASN A 178 7.77 5.86 16.47
C ASN A 178 7.33 6.55 15.19
N ILE A 179 6.47 5.88 14.44
CA ILE A 179 5.86 6.43 13.26
C ILE A 179 4.36 6.40 13.39
N THR A 180 3.72 7.36 12.73
CA THR A 180 2.28 7.43 12.62
C THR A 180 1.89 7.14 11.18
N VAL A 181 0.96 6.21 11.00
CA VAL A 181 0.44 5.80 9.70
C VAL A 181 -1.07 5.91 9.69
N ASN A 182 -1.64 6.26 8.55
CA ASN A 182 -3.08 6.19 8.32
C ASN A 182 -3.40 4.93 7.50
N VAL A 183 -4.44 4.21 7.89
CA VAL A 183 -4.94 3.03 7.19
C VAL A 183 -6.40 3.27 6.83
N THR A 184 -6.70 3.20 5.53
CA THR A 184 -8.07 3.25 5.01
C THR A 184 -8.42 1.93 4.36
N VAL A 185 -9.61 1.41 4.68
CA VAL A 185 -10.17 0.20 4.08
C VAL A 185 -11.51 0.54 3.46
N GLN A 186 -11.66 0.20 2.18
CA GLN A 186 -12.88 0.37 1.42
C GLN A 186 -13.37 -1.01 0.97
N ALA A 187 -14.68 -1.26 1.14
CA ALA A 187 -15.31 -2.44 0.60
C ALA A 187 -15.21 -2.46 -0.96
N PRO A 188 -15.16 -3.65 -1.57
CA PRO A 188 -15.20 -3.81 -3.03
C PRO A 188 -16.45 -3.22 -3.68
#